data_AF-A0A338P6E1-F1
#
_entry.id   AF-A0A338P6E1-F1
#
_cell.length_a   1.000
_cell.length_b   1.000
_cell.length_c   1.000
_cell.angle_alpha   90.00
_cell.angle_beta   90.00
_cell.angle_gamma   90.00
#
_symmetry.space_group_name_H-M   'P 1'
#
loop_
_entity.id
_entity.type
_entity.pdbx_description
1 polymer ?
#
loop_
_entity_poly.entity_id
_entity_poly.type
_entity_poly.pdbx_seq_one_letter_code
_entity_poly.pdbx_strand_id
1 'polypeptide(L)'
;MDQSGVLLWVKAEPFLVGALQEPPPSKFSLHYLRKIATYVRTRATEGAYPHLYWPTWRHIACGKLQLAKDLAWLYFEMFDNLSVRTPEERLEWSEILSNCATEEEVEKQRSQLYVDTLQFLLFLYIQQLNRISLRTSLIGEEWPSRRSRPQSPSPAERPSCHNKNWNDYSHQAFVCNHLSELLELLLDPEQLTASFHSTHSSLLSRDAVTAL
;
A
#
# COMPACT_ATOMS: atom_id res chain seq x y z
N MET A 1 8.81 8.79 36.30
CA MET A 1 7.72 9.03 35.36
C MET A 1 7.80 7.92 34.34
N ASP A 2 6.89 6.97 34.39
CA ASP A 2 6.81 5.93 33.35
C ASP A 2 6.43 6.62 32.04
N GLN A 3 7.36 6.61 31.08
CA GLN A 3 7.06 7.05 29.73
C GLN A 3 6.09 6.02 29.14
N SER A 4 4.81 6.35 29.13
CA SER A 4 3.80 5.63 28.35
C SER A 4 4.15 5.77 26.87
N GLY A 5 5.03 4.90 26.37
CA GLY A 5 5.41 4.80 24.98
C GLY A 5 4.69 3.63 24.31
N VAL A 6 4.38 3.78 23.03
CA VAL A 6 3.93 2.67 22.18
C VAL A 6 5.11 2.23 21.34
N LEU A 7 5.45 0.94 21.38
CA LEU A 7 6.42 0.34 20.47
C LEU A 7 5.66 -0.12 19.23
N LEU A 8 6.02 0.44 18.07
CA LEU A 8 5.43 0.09 16.78
C LEU A 8 6.42 -0.77 15.99
N TRP A 9 5.95 -1.90 15.49
CA TRP A 9 6.69 -2.73 14.55
C TRP A 9 6.06 -2.59 13.18
N VAL A 10 6.68 -1.78 12.33
CA VAL A 10 6.19 -1.56 10.96
C VAL A 10 6.41 -2.85 10.17
N LYS A 11 5.37 -3.30 9.47
CA LYS A 11 5.42 -4.46 8.59
C LYS A 11 6.30 -4.17 7.38
N ALA A 12 7.24 -5.08 7.08
CA ALA A 12 8.13 -4.95 5.93
C ALA A 12 7.47 -5.43 4.62
N GLU A 13 6.40 -6.23 4.73
CA GLU A 13 5.71 -6.86 3.60
C GLU A 13 5.24 -5.87 2.53
N PRO A 14 4.63 -4.71 2.86
CA PRO A 14 4.24 -3.72 1.85
C PRO A 14 5.42 -3.19 1.02
N PHE A 15 6.63 -3.16 1.58
CA PHE A 15 7.85 -2.71 0.92
C PHE A 15 8.48 -3.80 0.06
N LEU A 16 8.41 -5.06 0.51
CA LEU A 16 9.08 -6.19 -0.14
C LEU A 16 8.25 -6.79 -1.28
N VAL A 17 6.95 -6.99 -1.06
CA VAL A 17 6.06 -7.69 -2.00
C VAL A 17 4.91 -6.82 -2.51
N GLY A 18 4.65 -5.69 -1.86
CA GLY A 18 3.55 -4.79 -2.21
C GLY A 18 3.89 -3.72 -3.25
N ALA A 19 5.17 -3.51 -3.57
CA ALA A 19 5.60 -2.44 -4.48
C ALA A 19 5.30 -2.79 -5.94
N LEU A 20 4.39 -2.04 -6.57
CA LEU A 20 4.14 -2.18 -8.00
C LEU A 20 5.31 -1.59 -8.80
N GLN A 21 5.69 -2.28 -9.88
CA GLN A 21 6.77 -1.86 -10.80
C GLN A 21 6.35 -0.75 -11.79
N GLU A 22 5.09 -0.34 -11.73
CA GLU A 22 4.57 0.76 -12.53
C GLU A 22 4.98 2.12 -11.95
N PRO A 23 5.28 3.13 -12.79
CA PRO A 23 5.56 4.47 -12.29
C PRO A 23 4.37 4.97 -11.47
N PRO A 24 4.58 5.40 -10.21
CA PRO A 24 3.45 5.78 -9.37
C PRO A 24 2.73 6.99 -10.00
N PRO A 25 1.39 6.97 -10.00
CA PRO A 25 0.60 8.07 -10.53
C PRO A 25 0.99 9.40 -9.88
N SER A 26 1.14 10.45 -10.68
CA SER A 26 1.55 11.78 -10.20
C SER A 26 0.62 12.36 -9.13
N LYS A 27 -0.61 11.88 -9.05
CA LYS A 27 -1.64 12.31 -8.08
C LYS A 27 -1.66 11.48 -6.80
N PHE A 28 -0.71 10.57 -6.57
CA PHE A 28 -0.54 9.88 -5.28
C PHE A 28 0.20 10.72 -4.23
N SER A 29 0.35 12.04 -4.43
CA SER A 29 0.93 12.92 -3.42
C SER A 29 0.17 12.89 -2.09
N LEU A 30 0.88 13.09 -0.98
CA LEU A 30 0.31 13.24 0.37
C LEU A 30 -0.93 14.16 0.42
N HIS A 31 -0.91 15.28 -0.31
CA HIS A 31 -2.06 16.20 -0.42
C HIS A 31 -3.34 15.52 -0.91
N TYR A 32 -3.25 14.69 -1.95
CA TYR A 32 -4.40 13.97 -2.48
C TYR A 32 -4.82 12.83 -1.54
N LEU A 33 -3.87 12.10 -0.94
CA LEU A 33 -4.19 11.05 0.02
C LEU A 33 -4.94 11.61 1.24
N ARG A 34 -4.54 12.80 1.74
CA ARG A 34 -5.28 13.52 2.80
C ARG A 34 -6.69 13.92 2.38
N LYS A 35 -6.88 14.35 1.13
CA LYS A 35 -8.22 14.62 0.58
C LYS A 35 -9.07 13.36 0.53
N ILE A 36 -8.49 12.21 0.18
CA ILE A 36 -9.19 10.92 0.17
C ILE A 36 -9.57 10.53 1.60
N ALA A 37 -8.64 10.60 2.56
CA ALA A 37 -8.91 10.33 3.97
C ALA A 37 -10.07 11.19 4.49
N THR A 38 -10.05 12.49 4.18
CA THR A 38 -11.11 13.43 4.58
C THR A 38 -12.44 13.06 3.92
N TYR A 39 -12.44 12.84 2.60
CA TYR A 39 -13.63 12.48 1.84
C TYR A 39 -14.30 11.22 2.39
N VAL A 40 -13.53 10.15 2.60
CA VAL A 40 -14.03 8.87 3.09
C VAL A 40 -14.58 9.01 4.51
N ARG A 41 -13.87 9.71 5.41
CA ARG A 41 -14.32 9.96 6.79
C ARG A 41 -15.58 10.83 6.85
N THR A 42 -15.73 11.84 6.00
CA THR A 42 -16.96 12.66 5.97
C THR A 42 -18.20 11.87 5.54
N ARG A 43 -18.01 10.75 4.83
CA ARG A 43 -19.07 9.83 4.41
C ARG A 43 -19.13 8.57 5.29
N ALA A 44 -18.60 8.64 6.52
CA ALA A 44 -18.66 7.53 7.47
C ALA A 44 -20.10 7.08 7.76
N THR A 45 -21.06 8.01 7.78
CA THR A 45 -22.49 7.73 7.95
C THR A 45 -23.10 6.93 6.80
N GLU A 46 -22.47 6.96 5.62
CA GLU A 46 -22.84 6.15 4.45
C GLU A 46 -22.11 4.78 4.44
N GLY A 47 -21.38 4.44 5.50
CA GLY A 47 -20.61 3.20 5.62
C GLY A 47 -19.27 3.20 4.87
N ALA A 48 -18.80 4.36 4.41
CA ALA A 48 -17.55 4.48 3.68
C ALA A 48 -16.29 4.38 4.58
N TYR A 49 -16.45 4.43 5.90
CA TYR A 49 -15.36 4.34 6.89
C TYR A 49 -15.78 3.38 8.02
N PRO A 50 -14.89 2.52 8.55
CA PRO A 50 -13.45 2.41 8.27
C PRO A 50 -13.08 1.64 7.00
N HIS A 51 -14.06 1.00 6.35
CA HIS A 51 -13.84 0.15 5.19
C HIS A 51 -14.06 0.88 3.87
N LEU A 52 -13.04 0.92 3.02
CA LEU A 52 -13.11 1.49 1.69
C LEU A 52 -13.52 0.40 0.68
N TYR A 53 -14.74 0.49 0.17
CA TYR A 53 -15.24 -0.44 -0.85
C TYR A 53 -14.72 -0.13 -2.25
N TRP A 54 -14.60 -1.16 -3.09
CA TRP A 54 -14.16 -1.04 -4.49
C TRP A 54 -14.92 0.04 -5.29
N PRO A 55 -16.27 0.14 -5.26
CA PRO A 55 -16.97 1.16 -6.03
C PRO A 55 -16.58 2.59 -5.64
N THR A 56 -16.37 2.82 -4.33
CA THR A 56 -15.92 4.11 -3.80
C THR A 56 -14.49 4.40 -4.24
N TRP A 57 -13.59 3.42 -4.11
CA TRP A 57 -12.22 3.56 -4.60
C TRP A 57 -12.17 3.81 -6.10
N ARG A 58 -12.89 3.03 -6.91
CA ARG A 58 -13.00 3.20 -8.37
C ARG A 58 -13.47 4.60 -8.74
N HIS A 59 -14.49 5.12 -8.05
CA HIS A 59 -14.97 6.50 -8.27
C HIS A 59 -13.87 7.53 -8.02
N ILE A 60 -13.13 7.40 -6.92
CA ILE A 60 -12.04 8.31 -6.54
C ILE A 60 -10.86 8.17 -7.51
N ALA A 61 -10.40 6.95 -7.74
CA ALA A 61 -9.24 6.62 -8.55
C ALA A 61 -9.44 7.00 -10.02
N CYS A 62 -10.54 6.56 -10.64
CA CYS A 62 -10.81 6.86 -12.05
C CYS A 62 -11.27 8.30 -12.25
N GLY A 63 -12.06 8.85 -11.32
CA GLY A 63 -12.62 10.20 -11.44
C GLY A 63 -11.63 11.30 -11.07
N LYS A 64 -11.14 11.28 -9.83
CA LYS A 64 -10.29 12.35 -9.28
C LYS A 64 -8.82 12.14 -9.61
N LEU A 65 -8.33 10.92 -9.43
CA LEU A 65 -6.93 10.57 -9.68
C LEU A 65 -6.66 10.27 -11.17
N GLN A 66 -7.71 10.11 -11.98
CA GLN A 66 -7.63 9.82 -13.41
C GLN A 66 -6.77 8.57 -13.72
N LEU A 67 -6.86 7.56 -12.86
CA LEU A 67 -6.25 6.26 -13.11
C LEU A 67 -7.09 5.47 -14.10
N ALA A 68 -6.42 4.63 -14.90
CA ALA A 68 -7.11 3.58 -15.63
C ALA A 68 -7.79 2.63 -14.62
N LYS A 69 -8.97 2.09 -14.98
CA LYS A 69 -9.74 1.15 -14.14
C LYS A 69 -8.87 -0.03 -13.70
N ASP A 70 -8.10 -0.61 -14.62
CA ASP A 70 -7.27 -1.78 -14.36
C ASP A 70 -6.12 -1.47 -13.39
N LEU A 71 -5.52 -0.29 -13.51
CA LEU A 71 -4.48 0.16 -12.57
C LEU A 71 -5.06 0.44 -11.18
N ALA A 72 -6.24 1.06 -11.12
CA ALA A 72 -6.95 1.27 -9.86
C ALA A 72 -7.30 -0.06 -9.19
N TRP A 73 -7.74 -1.06 -9.96
CA TRP A 73 -8.00 -2.42 -9.50
C TRP A 73 -6.72 -3.07 -8.98
N LEU A 74 -5.62 -2.99 -9.74
CA LEU A 74 -4.34 -3.59 -9.38
C LEU A 74 -3.82 -3.09 -8.03
N TYR A 75 -3.91 -1.79 -7.74
CA TYR A 75 -3.54 -1.28 -6.41
C TYR A 75 -4.42 -1.85 -5.30
N PHE A 76 -5.73 -1.95 -5.54
CA PHE A 76 -6.70 -2.46 -4.59
C PHE A 76 -6.47 -3.94 -4.31
N GLU A 77 -6.34 -4.74 -5.36
CA GLU A 77 -6.08 -6.18 -5.32
C GLU A 77 -4.70 -6.50 -4.73
N MET A 78 -3.67 -5.72 -5.05
CA MET A 78 -2.34 -5.91 -4.46
C MET A 78 -2.40 -5.73 -2.94
N PHE A 79 -3.03 -4.67 -2.46
CA PHE A 79 -3.20 -4.47 -1.02
C PHE A 79 -4.06 -5.56 -0.38
N ASP A 80 -5.13 -5.98 -1.05
CA ASP A 80 -5.99 -7.05 -0.57
C ASP A 80 -5.22 -8.37 -0.39
N ASN A 81 -4.28 -8.67 -1.29
CA ASN A 81 -3.40 -9.83 -1.19
C ASN A 81 -2.35 -9.74 -0.06
N LEU A 82 -2.01 -8.53 0.40
CA LEU A 82 -1.16 -8.31 1.58
C LEU A 82 -1.94 -8.42 2.88
N SER A 83 -3.26 -8.30 2.82
CA SER A 83 -4.12 -8.42 3.99
C SER A 83 -4.21 -9.87 4.45
N VAL A 84 -4.33 -10.08 5.75
CA VAL A 84 -4.40 -11.42 6.33
C VAL A 84 -5.77 -12.02 6.03
N ARG A 85 -5.89 -12.74 4.92
CA ARG A 85 -7.01 -13.63 4.60
C ARG A 85 -6.59 -15.08 4.70
N THR A 86 -7.53 -15.95 5.06
CA THR A 86 -7.26 -17.39 5.06
C THR A 86 -7.04 -17.87 3.62
N PRO A 87 -6.19 -18.88 3.38
CA PRO A 87 -6.01 -19.44 2.04
C PRO A 87 -7.34 -19.99 1.48
N GLU A 88 -8.24 -20.48 2.34
CA GLU A 88 -9.57 -20.95 1.97
C GLU A 88 -10.43 -19.82 1.40
N GLU A 89 -10.50 -18.67 2.06
CA GLU A 89 -11.21 -17.49 1.56
C GLU A 89 -10.65 -17.03 0.21
N ARG A 90 -9.32 -17.04 0.05
CA ARG A 90 -8.67 -16.64 -1.21
C ARG A 90 -9.02 -17.61 -2.34
N LEU A 91 -9.07 -18.91 -2.05
CA LEU A 91 -9.45 -19.93 -3.02
C LEU A 91 -10.92 -19.77 -3.42
N GLU A 92 -11.82 -19.62 -2.45
CA GLU A 92 -13.25 -19.41 -2.70
C GLU A 92 -13.48 -18.19 -3.60
N TRP A 93 -12.80 -17.07 -3.30
CA TRP A 93 -12.85 -15.88 -4.16
C TRP A 93 -12.34 -16.14 -5.57
N SER A 94 -11.25 -16.89 -5.73
CA SER A 94 -10.73 -17.26 -7.04
C SER A 94 -11.72 -18.14 -7.82
N GLU A 95 -12.41 -19.05 -7.16
CA GLU A 95 -13.43 -19.90 -7.77
C GLU A 95 -14.66 -19.08 -8.19
N ILE A 96 -15.15 -18.18 -7.33
CA ILE A 96 -16.26 -17.27 -7.63
C ILE A 96 -15.94 -16.42 -8.87
N LEU A 97 -14.74 -15.84 -8.93
CA LEU A 97 -14.31 -15.04 -10.07
C LEU A 97 -14.13 -15.88 -11.34
N SER A 98 -13.60 -17.11 -11.23
CA SER A 98 -13.47 -18.03 -12.36
C SER A 98 -14.80 -18.50 -12.93
N ASN A 99 -15.86 -18.53 -12.11
CA ASN A 99 -17.20 -18.93 -12.53
C ASN A 99 -17.99 -17.79 -13.20
N CYS A 100 -17.47 -16.56 -13.17
CA CYS A 100 -18.08 -15.42 -13.86
C CYS A 100 -17.83 -15.54 -15.38
N ALA A 101 -18.89 -15.47 -16.18
CA ALA A 101 -18.81 -15.56 -17.64
C ALA A 101 -18.66 -14.18 -18.31
N THR A 102 -19.05 -13.11 -17.61
CA THR A 102 -19.07 -11.74 -18.14
C THR A 102 -18.30 -10.76 -17.25
N GLU A 103 -17.82 -9.66 -17.84
CA GLU A 103 -17.14 -8.59 -17.08
C GLU A 103 -18.08 -7.93 -16.05
N GLU A 104 -19.38 -7.89 -16.33
CA GLU A 104 -20.40 -7.33 -15.43
C GLU A 104 -20.55 -8.18 -14.16
N GLU A 105 -20.51 -9.50 -14.29
CA GLU A 105 -20.52 -10.42 -13.16
C GLU A 105 -19.25 -10.28 -12.32
N VAL A 106 -18.08 -10.19 -12.96
CA VAL A 106 -16.81 -9.92 -12.27
C VAL A 106 -16.90 -8.61 -11.50
N GLU A 107 -17.38 -7.53 -12.12
CA GLU A 107 -17.52 -6.23 -11.46
C GLU A 107 -18.51 -6.27 -10.29
N LYS A 108 -19.58 -7.06 -10.39
CA LYS A 108 -20.54 -7.27 -9.29
C LYS A 108 -19.88 -7.98 -8.10
N GLN A 109 -19.00 -8.95 -8.35
CA GLN A 109 -18.23 -9.60 -7.29
C GLN A 109 -17.23 -8.64 -6.66
N ARG A 110 -16.47 -7.91 -7.48
CA ARG A 110 -15.51 -6.89 -7.02
C ARG A 110 -16.16 -5.81 -6.15
N SER A 111 -17.41 -5.45 -6.45
CA SER A 111 -18.16 -4.42 -5.70
C SER A 111 -18.40 -4.77 -4.23
N GLN A 112 -18.28 -6.05 -3.86
CA GLN A 112 -18.43 -6.52 -2.48
C GLN A 112 -17.12 -6.43 -1.69
N LEU A 113 -15.99 -6.22 -2.36
CA LEU A 113 -14.68 -6.14 -1.73
C LEU A 113 -14.45 -4.77 -1.08
N TYR A 114 -13.80 -4.82 0.07
CA TYR A 114 -13.40 -3.67 0.85
C TYR A 114 -12.01 -3.88 1.43
N VAL A 115 -11.36 -2.78 1.78
CA VAL A 115 -10.05 -2.73 2.44
C VAL A 115 -10.11 -1.77 3.62
N ASP A 116 -9.22 -1.92 4.59
CA ASP A 116 -9.07 -0.90 5.64
C ASP A 116 -8.58 0.42 5.00
N THR A 117 -9.32 1.51 5.25
CA THR A 117 -9.06 2.78 4.59
C THR A 117 -7.67 3.33 4.96
N LEU A 118 -7.28 3.24 6.23
CA LEU A 118 -6.05 3.87 6.70
C LEU A 118 -4.83 3.08 6.23
N GLN A 119 -4.87 1.75 6.38
CA GLN A 119 -3.81 0.88 5.88
C GLN A 119 -3.66 0.99 4.36
N PHE A 120 -4.77 1.07 3.62
CA PHE A 120 -4.73 1.25 2.17
C PHE A 120 -4.11 2.59 1.77
N LEU A 121 -4.43 3.68 2.48
CA LEU A 121 -3.82 4.98 2.21
C LEU A 121 -2.31 5.01 2.50
N LEU A 122 -1.87 4.36 3.58
CA LEU A 122 -0.44 4.18 3.88
C LEU A 122 0.25 3.38 2.78
N PHE A 123 -0.40 2.31 2.30
CA PHE A 123 0.09 1.53 1.17
C PHE A 123 0.27 2.41 -0.08
N LEU A 124 -0.72 3.21 -0.47
CA LEU A 124 -0.62 4.12 -1.63
C LEU A 124 0.50 5.16 -1.45
N TYR A 125 0.71 5.66 -0.23
CA TYR A 125 1.81 6.57 0.08
C TYR A 125 3.18 5.90 -0.12
N ILE A 126 3.34 4.65 0.33
CA ILE A 126 4.56 3.86 0.08
C ILE A 126 4.79 3.68 -1.43
N GLN A 127 3.74 3.39 -2.21
CA GLN A 127 3.86 3.29 -3.67
C GLN A 127 4.39 4.57 -4.31
N GLN A 128 4.00 5.74 -3.80
CA GLN A 128 4.50 7.03 -4.27
C GLN A 128 6.02 7.17 -4.06
N LEU A 129 6.54 6.72 -2.91
CA LEU A 129 7.93 6.91 -2.49
C LEU A 129 8.88 5.85 -3.04
N ASN A 130 8.35 4.68 -3.42
CA ASN A 130 9.06 3.69 -4.22
C ASN A 130 9.60 4.26 -5.55
N ARG A 131 9.18 5.47 -5.96
CA ARG A 131 9.77 6.23 -7.07
C ARG A 131 11.23 6.67 -6.86
N ILE A 132 11.74 6.75 -5.62
CA ILE A 132 13.01 7.43 -5.31
C ILE A 132 14.19 6.46 -5.10
N SER A 133 13.95 5.17 -4.80
CA SER A 133 15.02 4.18 -4.51
C SER A 133 15.16 3.04 -5.55
N LEU A 134 14.16 2.81 -6.40
CA LEU A 134 14.06 1.55 -7.15
C LEU A 134 14.81 1.45 -8.48
N ARG A 135 15.39 2.52 -9.03
CA ARG A 135 16.17 2.42 -10.28
C ARG A 135 17.53 1.73 -10.15
N THR A 136 18.00 1.44 -8.94
CA THR A 136 19.35 0.91 -8.69
C THR A 136 19.42 -0.48 -8.05
N SER A 137 18.29 -1.12 -7.74
CA SER A 137 18.30 -2.41 -7.02
C SER A 137 17.41 -3.52 -7.59
N LEU A 138 16.48 -3.24 -8.52
CA LEU A 138 15.60 -4.27 -9.10
C LEU A 138 16.03 -4.78 -10.48
N ILE A 139 17.03 -4.14 -11.12
CA ILE A 139 17.78 -4.78 -12.22
C ILE A 139 18.85 -5.66 -11.58
N GLY A 140 18.44 -6.89 -11.31
CA GLY A 140 19.28 -7.89 -10.68
C GLY A 140 18.55 -9.22 -10.58
N GLU A 141 17.96 -9.68 -11.68
CA GLU A 141 18.21 -11.01 -12.25
C GLU A 141 17.18 -11.30 -13.35
N GLU A 142 17.71 -11.75 -14.48
CA GLU A 142 17.00 -12.22 -15.64
C GLU A 142 15.94 -13.28 -15.24
N TRP A 143 14.69 -13.08 -15.67
CA TRP A 143 13.78 -14.21 -15.91
C TRP A 143 14.50 -15.21 -16.82
N PRO A 144 14.34 -16.54 -16.62
CA PRO A 144 15.24 -17.56 -17.18
C PRO A 144 15.20 -17.49 -18.71
N SER A 145 16.16 -16.75 -19.25
CA SER A 145 16.29 -16.56 -20.68
C SER A 145 16.97 -17.78 -21.23
N ARG A 146 16.17 -18.68 -21.81
CA ARG A 146 16.66 -19.78 -22.61
C ARG A 146 17.60 -19.24 -23.70
N ARG A 147 18.86 -19.68 -23.61
CA ARG A 147 19.96 -19.62 -24.59
C ARG A 147 21.05 -18.60 -24.27
N SER A 148 22.00 -19.03 -23.44
CA SER A 148 23.41 -18.92 -23.83
C SER A 148 24.16 -20.19 -23.41
N ARG A 149 25.14 -20.53 -24.25
CA ARG A 149 25.88 -21.79 -24.35
C ARG A 149 26.82 -21.98 -23.16
N PRO A 150 27.14 -23.21 -22.71
CA PRO A 150 27.97 -23.42 -21.53
C PRO A 150 29.43 -23.04 -21.82
N GLN A 151 29.97 -22.08 -21.07
CA GLN A 151 31.42 -21.95 -20.87
C GLN A 151 31.77 -22.53 -19.50
N SER A 152 32.91 -23.22 -19.50
CA SER A 152 33.50 -24.12 -18.50
C SER A 152 33.83 -23.49 -17.13
N PRO A 153 34.10 -24.32 -16.10
CA PRO A 153 34.06 -23.90 -14.70
C PRO A 153 35.39 -23.34 -14.17
N SER A 154 35.33 -22.22 -13.43
CA SER A 154 36.38 -21.80 -12.49
C SER A 154 35.88 -21.95 -11.06
N PRO A 155 36.58 -22.68 -10.16
CA PRO A 155 36.10 -22.95 -8.81
C PRO A 155 36.75 -22.01 -7.81
N ALA A 156 36.26 -20.77 -7.69
CA ALA A 156 36.46 -19.91 -6.52
C ALA A 156 35.88 -18.54 -6.81
N GLU A 157 34.57 -18.39 -6.64
CA GLU A 157 33.92 -17.14 -6.26
C GLU A 157 32.45 -17.50 -6.16
N ARG A 158 31.95 -17.67 -4.94
CA ARG A 158 30.50 -17.60 -4.72
C ARG A 158 30.14 -16.14 -5.00
N PRO A 159 29.37 -15.79 -6.05
CA PRO A 159 28.72 -14.50 -6.01
C PRO A 159 27.74 -14.62 -4.85
N SER A 160 28.06 -13.93 -3.76
CA SER A 160 27.10 -13.73 -2.68
C SER A 160 25.87 -13.15 -3.33
N CYS A 161 24.82 -13.96 -3.44
CA CYS A 161 23.46 -13.54 -3.75
C CYS A 161 23.00 -12.67 -2.58
N HIS A 162 23.59 -11.49 -2.45
CA HIS A 162 22.96 -10.40 -1.75
C HIS A 162 21.88 -9.89 -2.70
N ASN A 163 20.75 -10.61 -2.68
CA ASN A 163 19.46 -9.94 -2.82
C ASN A 163 19.59 -8.65 -2.02
N LYS A 164 19.52 -7.50 -2.69
CA LYS A 164 19.31 -6.21 -2.04
C LYS A 164 17.87 -6.19 -1.51
N ASN A 165 17.54 -7.18 -0.68
CA ASN A 165 16.46 -7.09 0.28
C ASN A 165 16.72 -5.80 1.04
N TRP A 166 15.69 -4.97 1.20
CA TRP A 166 15.73 -3.87 2.14
C TRP A 166 16.33 -4.39 3.46
N ASN A 167 17.54 -3.94 3.81
CA ASN A 167 18.07 -4.30 5.12
C ASN A 167 17.22 -3.57 6.17
N ASP A 168 17.11 -4.15 7.37
CA ASP A 168 16.29 -3.58 8.45
C ASP A 168 16.63 -2.10 8.71
N TYR A 169 17.89 -1.72 8.47
CA TYR A 169 18.37 -0.34 8.55
C TYR A 169 17.72 0.60 7.53
N SER A 170 17.56 0.18 6.27
CA SER A 170 16.95 0.99 5.21
C SER A 170 15.44 1.13 5.43
N HIS A 171 14.81 0.06 5.92
CA HIS A 171 13.40 0.08 6.32
C HIS A 171 13.19 1.03 7.52
N GLN A 172 14.03 0.92 8.55
CA GLN A 172 14.00 1.83 9.70
C GLN A 172 14.25 3.28 9.27
N ALA A 173 15.25 3.53 8.41
CA ALA A 173 15.54 4.88 7.91
C ALA A 173 14.36 5.46 7.13
N PHE A 174 13.69 4.66 6.29
CA PHE A 174 12.47 5.07 5.61
C PHE A 174 11.40 5.48 6.62
N VAL A 175 11.09 4.62 7.58
CA VAL A 175 10.05 4.88 8.58
C VAL A 175 10.39 6.16 9.35
N CYS A 176 11.61 6.32 9.84
CA CYS A 176 12.03 7.52 10.58
C CYS A 176 11.92 8.80 9.74
N ASN A 177 12.29 8.75 8.46
CA ASN A 177 12.26 9.93 7.57
C ASN A 177 10.83 10.33 7.18
N HIS A 178 9.91 9.36 7.10
CA HIS A 178 8.54 9.59 6.65
C HIS A 178 7.50 9.54 7.78
N LEU A 179 7.92 9.30 9.03
CA LEU A 179 7.02 9.09 10.16
C LEU A 179 6.05 10.26 10.34
N SER A 180 6.51 11.50 10.23
CA SER A 180 5.63 12.67 10.36
C SER A 180 4.51 12.68 9.32
N GLU A 181 4.83 12.38 8.06
CA GLU A 181 3.86 12.34 6.96
C GLU A 181 2.89 11.15 7.10
N LEU A 182 3.38 9.99 7.55
CA LEU A 182 2.56 8.81 7.84
C LEU A 182 1.57 9.11 8.98
N LEU A 183 2.04 9.72 10.07
CA LEU A 183 1.18 10.10 11.20
C LEU A 183 0.18 11.18 10.78
N GLU A 184 0.59 12.16 9.97
CA GLU A 184 -0.32 13.17 9.42
C GLU A 184 -1.46 12.58 8.58
N LEU A 185 -1.18 11.51 7.82
CA LEU A 185 -2.19 10.83 7.03
C LEU A 185 -3.24 10.12 7.91
N LEU A 186 -2.82 9.68 9.09
CA LEU A 186 -3.63 8.96 10.05
C LEU A 186 -4.43 9.87 10.98
N LEU A 187 -3.98 11.11 11.20
CA LEU A 187 -4.70 12.09 12.00
C LEU A 187 -6.10 12.40 11.46
N ASP A 188 -7.03 12.70 12.36
CA ASP A 188 -8.36 13.13 11.98
C ASP A 188 -8.32 14.49 11.25
N PRO A 189 -9.18 14.71 10.23
CA PRO A 189 -9.17 15.94 9.44
C PRO A 189 -9.38 17.21 10.28
N GLU A 190 -10.14 17.10 11.36
CA GLU A 190 -10.40 18.21 12.30
C GLU A 190 -9.14 18.61 13.08
N GLN A 191 -8.32 17.63 13.47
CA GLN A 191 -7.06 17.86 14.19
C GLN A 191 -5.99 18.50 13.29
N LEU A 192 -5.99 18.16 12.00
CA LEU A 192 -5.09 18.73 11.00
C LEU A 192 -5.35 20.22 10.75
N THR A 193 -6.58 20.70 10.97
CA THR A 193 -6.93 22.12 10.79
C THR A 193 -6.59 22.94 12.04
N ALA A 194 -6.69 22.32 13.23
CA ALA A 194 -6.37 22.93 14.52
C ALA A 194 -4.85 23.00 14.82
N SER A 195 -4.03 22.14 14.21
CA SER A 195 -2.58 22.10 14.45
C SER A 195 -1.83 23.31 13.86
N PHE A 196 -2.33 23.94 12.79
CA PHE A 196 -1.72 25.14 12.20
C PHE A 196 -1.78 26.38 13.11
N HIS A 197 -2.62 26.37 14.14
CA HIS A 197 -2.86 27.51 15.02
C HIS A 197 -2.52 27.24 16.49
N SER A 198 -2.02 26.06 16.86
CA SER A 198 -1.80 25.73 18.27
C SER A 198 -0.60 24.83 18.55
N THR A 199 0.04 25.07 19.70
CA THR A 199 1.04 24.21 20.36
C THR A 199 0.41 22.96 20.99
N HIS A 200 -0.64 22.38 20.38
CA HIS A 200 -1.32 21.20 20.91
C HIS A 200 -0.72 19.91 20.33
N SER A 201 -0.42 18.95 21.20
CA SER A 201 -0.13 17.57 20.83
C SER A 201 -1.37 16.95 20.17
N SER A 202 -1.24 16.50 18.92
CA SER A 202 -2.30 15.74 18.25
C SER A 202 -2.47 14.35 18.86
N LEU A 203 -3.70 13.83 18.85
CA LEU A 203 -4.04 12.51 19.38
C LEU A 203 -4.36 11.56 18.24
N LEU A 204 -3.76 10.37 18.25
CA LEU A 204 -4.09 9.30 17.30
C LEU A 204 -5.10 8.35 17.95
N SER A 205 -6.11 7.97 17.18
CA SER A 205 -7.04 6.92 17.60
C SER A 205 -6.33 5.57 17.66
N ARG A 206 -6.89 4.62 18.43
CA ARG A 206 -6.36 3.24 18.49
C ARG A 206 -6.31 2.62 17.09
N ASP A 207 -7.33 2.83 16.28
CA ASP A 207 -7.43 2.28 14.93
C ASP A 207 -6.33 2.84 14.00
N ALA A 208 -6.01 4.12 14.13
CA ALA A 208 -4.90 4.76 13.44
C ALA A 208 -3.54 4.15 13.84
N VAL A 209 -3.35 3.87 15.13
CA VAL A 209 -2.13 3.22 15.63
C VAL A 209 -2.02 1.78 15.11
N THR A 210 -3.13 1.04 15.01
CA THR A 210 -3.14 -0.33 14.45
C THR A 210 -3.00 -0.37 12.93
N ALA A 211 -3.13 0.76 12.24
CA ALA A 211 -2.95 0.85 10.80
C ALA A 211 -1.47 0.95 10.38
N LEU A 212 -0.59 1.41 11.28
CA LEU A 212 0.88 1.47 11.10
C LEU A 212 1.53 0.09 11.21
#